data_AF-Q0C342-F1
#
_entry.id   AF-Q0C342-F1
#
_cell.length_a   1.000
_cell.length_b   1.000
_cell.length_c   1.000
_cell.angle_alpha   90.00
_cell.angle_beta   90.00
_cell.angle_gamma   90.00
#
_symmetry.space_group_name_H-M   'P 1'
#
loop_
_entity.id
_entity.type
_entity.pdbx_description
1 polymer ?
#
loop_
_entity_poly.entity_id
_entity_poly.type
_entity_poly.pdbx_seq_one_letter_code
_entity_poly.pdbx_strand_id
1 'polypeptide(L)'
;MSMASGAANQTREGLASAASAPLDDFNLRRREIPQLVAKLSSPYGPQSEMNCAGIAMDVAELDAVLGADWDSGAPDERLASEVLADEASNAALDTVRSVSTGWIPFRGLVRQATGAESHEKKYNQAFKIGAQRRAYLKGYGQALGCPLPAQPDFKALEQLK
;
A
#
# COMPACT_ATOMS: atom_id res chain seq x y z
N MET A 1 -32.33 -13.06 3.69
CA MET A 1 -32.19 -12.28 4.95
C MET A 1 -30.75 -11.83 5.25
N SER A 2 -29.77 -11.96 4.34
CA SER A 2 -28.33 -11.73 4.63
C SER A 2 -27.80 -10.32 4.29
N MET A 3 -28.50 -9.57 3.45
CA MET A 3 -28.03 -8.25 2.94
C MET A 3 -28.12 -7.14 4.02
N ALA A 4 -29.15 -7.18 4.87
CA ALA A 4 -29.35 -6.18 5.93
C ALA A 4 -28.28 -6.28 7.05
N SER A 5 -27.78 -7.49 7.33
CA SER A 5 -26.72 -7.72 8.31
C SER A 5 -25.36 -7.22 7.85
N GLY A 6 -25.06 -7.34 6.54
CA GLY A 6 -23.83 -6.82 5.94
C GLY A 6 -23.76 -5.28 5.99
N ALA A 7 -24.84 -4.61 5.59
CA ALA A 7 -24.92 -3.14 5.65
C ALA A 7 -24.81 -2.59 7.07
N ALA A 8 -25.43 -3.25 8.05
CA ALA A 8 -25.32 -2.88 9.46
C ALA A 8 -23.90 -3.08 10.03
N ASN A 9 -23.20 -4.15 9.64
CA ASN A 9 -21.82 -4.39 10.06
C ASN A 9 -20.85 -3.37 9.45
N GLN A 10 -20.95 -3.09 8.14
CA GLN A 10 -20.12 -2.07 7.47
C GLN A 10 -20.34 -0.68 8.08
N THR A 11 -21.58 -0.34 8.44
CA THR A 11 -21.88 0.93 9.11
C THR A 11 -21.24 1.01 10.50
N ARG A 12 -21.26 -0.09 11.26
CA ARG A 12 -20.63 -0.17 12.59
C ARG A 12 -19.11 -0.09 12.52
N GLU A 13 -18.49 -0.76 11.55
CA GLU A 13 -17.06 -0.69 11.28
C GLU A 13 -16.65 0.72 10.84
N GLY A 14 -17.45 1.36 9.97
CA GLY A 14 -17.23 2.74 9.56
C GLY A 14 -17.33 3.75 10.71
N LEU A 15 -18.30 3.58 11.62
CA LEU A 15 -18.43 4.38 12.84
C LEU A 15 -17.26 4.18 13.81
N ALA A 16 -16.83 2.93 14.01
CA ALA A 16 -15.67 2.62 14.85
C ALA A 16 -14.37 3.19 14.26
N SER A 17 -14.20 3.09 12.94
CA SER A 17 -13.08 3.68 12.20
C SER A 17 -13.05 5.20 12.34
N ALA A 18 -14.19 5.88 12.12
CA ALA A 18 -14.33 7.32 12.27
C ALA A 18 -14.04 7.80 13.71
N ALA A 19 -14.48 7.05 14.73
CA ALA A 19 -14.18 7.37 16.14
C ALA A 19 -12.68 7.22 16.47
N SER A 20 -12.00 6.25 15.85
CA SER A 20 -10.55 6.06 16.02
C SER A 20 -9.70 6.99 15.15
N ALA A 21 -10.33 7.74 14.24
CA ALA A 21 -9.64 8.54 13.24
C ALA A 21 -8.62 9.54 13.79
N PRO A 22 -8.89 10.26 14.90
CA PRO A 22 -7.93 11.18 15.51
C PRO A 22 -6.67 10.47 16.05
N LEU A 23 -6.77 9.20 16.43
CA LEU A 23 -5.63 8.44 16.96
C LEU A 23 -4.57 8.22 15.89
N ASP A 24 -4.95 7.91 14.64
CA ASP A 24 -3.95 7.81 13.57
C ASP A 24 -3.50 9.20 13.09
N ASP A 25 -4.40 10.19 13.10
CA ASP A 25 -4.09 11.55 12.65
C ASP A 25 -3.05 12.25 13.53
N PHE A 26 -3.13 12.05 14.85
CA PHE A 26 -2.16 12.58 15.81
C PHE A 26 -1.05 11.60 16.16
N ASN A 27 -0.93 10.48 15.43
CA ASN A 27 0.13 9.49 15.60
C ASN A 27 0.14 8.81 16.99
N LEU A 28 -1.04 8.73 17.63
CA LEU A 28 -1.28 7.98 18.86
C LEU A 28 -1.38 6.47 18.58
N ARG A 29 -1.83 6.09 17.37
CA ARG A 29 -1.71 4.75 16.80
C ARG A 29 -0.81 4.84 15.56
N ARG A 30 0.43 4.37 15.68
CA ARG A 30 1.45 4.49 14.64
C ARG A 30 1.31 3.35 13.63
N ARG A 31 1.24 3.67 12.34
CA ARG A 31 1.51 2.69 11.28
C ARG A 31 3.01 2.41 11.28
N GLU A 32 3.40 1.17 11.55
CA GLU A 32 4.81 0.78 11.52
C GLU A 32 5.30 0.73 10.06
N ILE A 33 6.51 1.24 9.83
CA ILE A 33 7.17 1.10 8.53
C ILE A 33 7.74 -0.33 8.50
N PRO A 34 7.35 -1.18 7.54
CA PRO A 34 7.85 -2.55 7.48
C PRO A 34 9.38 -2.57 7.36
N GLN A 35 10.04 -3.44 8.12
CA GLN A 35 11.50 -3.44 8.27
C GLN A 35 12.24 -3.63 6.95
N LEU A 36 11.64 -4.33 5.99
CA LEU A 36 12.20 -4.52 4.66
C LEU A 36 12.40 -3.19 3.93
N VAL A 37 11.34 -2.39 3.81
CA VAL A 37 11.41 -1.09 3.12
C VAL A 37 12.07 -0.01 3.98
N ALA A 38 12.04 -0.15 5.31
CA ALA A 38 12.72 0.77 6.22
C ALA A 38 14.25 0.75 6.08
N LYS A 39 14.83 -0.40 5.70
CA LYS A 39 16.28 -0.56 5.49
C LYS A 39 16.75 -0.06 4.13
N LEU A 40 15.84 0.18 3.18
CA LEU A 40 16.19 0.65 1.84
C LEU A 40 16.49 2.15 1.86
N SER A 41 17.77 2.50 1.72
CA SER A 41 18.20 3.90 1.55
C SER A 41 18.10 4.39 0.10
N SER A 42 18.08 3.47 -0.87
CA SER A 42 18.04 3.76 -2.30
C SER A 42 17.40 2.59 -3.08
N PRO A 43 16.65 2.87 -4.18
CA PRO A 43 16.18 1.84 -5.10
C PRO A 43 17.30 1.06 -5.78
N TYR A 44 18.52 1.61 -5.77
CA TYR A 44 19.69 1.06 -6.46
C TYR A 44 20.69 0.41 -5.50
N GLY A 45 20.28 0.14 -4.25
CA GLY A 45 21.13 -0.44 -3.21
C GLY A 45 21.78 -1.77 -3.61
N PRO A 46 22.85 -2.18 -2.89
CA PRO A 46 23.60 -3.39 -3.18
C PRO A 46 22.68 -4.60 -3.09
N GLN A 47 22.66 -5.42 -4.15
CA GLN A 47 21.95 -6.69 -4.16
C GLN A 47 22.91 -7.81 -3.78
N SER A 48 22.40 -8.82 -3.10
CA SER A 48 23.13 -10.04 -2.79
C SER A 48 23.48 -10.80 -4.07
N GLU A 49 22.54 -10.95 -5.01
CA GLU A 49 22.75 -11.64 -6.28
C GLU A 49 21.86 -11.12 -7.43
N MET A 50 22.47 -10.63 -8.52
CA MET A 50 21.74 -10.24 -9.75
C MET A 50 21.62 -11.37 -10.77
N ASN A 51 21.10 -12.49 -10.29
CA ASN A 51 20.62 -13.58 -11.13
C ASN A 51 19.09 -13.69 -11.00
N CYS A 52 18.44 -14.46 -11.87
CA CYS A 52 16.99 -14.54 -11.89
C CYS A 52 16.37 -15.04 -10.57
N ALA A 53 17.05 -15.94 -9.85
CA ALA A 53 16.56 -16.45 -8.57
C ALA A 53 16.60 -15.37 -7.48
N GLY A 54 17.73 -14.64 -7.36
CA GLY A 54 17.87 -13.53 -6.42
C GLY A 54 16.87 -12.41 -6.70
N ILE A 55 16.70 -12.03 -7.96
CA ILE A 55 15.72 -11.01 -8.35
C ILE A 55 14.30 -11.45 -8.03
N ALA A 56 13.94 -12.71 -8.30
CA ALA A 56 12.60 -13.23 -7.98
C ALA A 56 12.31 -13.22 -6.47
N MET A 57 13.31 -13.58 -5.65
CA MET A 57 13.19 -13.52 -4.19
C MET A 57 13.01 -12.09 -3.70
N ASP A 58 13.85 -11.16 -4.15
CA ASP A 58 13.75 -9.74 -3.76
C ASP A 58 12.40 -9.15 -4.17
N VAL A 59 11.91 -9.44 -5.38
CA VAL A 59 10.59 -8.99 -5.85
C VAL A 59 9.47 -9.57 -4.99
N ALA A 60 9.52 -10.86 -4.66
CA ALA A 60 8.50 -11.48 -3.81
C ALA A 60 8.49 -10.90 -2.38
N GLU A 61 9.65 -10.58 -1.81
CA GLU A 61 9.75 -9.94 -0.50
C GLU A 61 9.15 -8.52 -0.54
N LEU A 62 9.44 -7.77 -1.61
CA LEU A 62 8.86 -6.44 -1.84
C LEU A 62 7.35 -6.51 -2.05
N ASP A 63 6.83 -7.47 -2.81
CA ASP A 63 5.39 -7.65 -3.04
C ASP A 63 4.63 -7.99 -1.76
N ALA A 64 5.23 -8.78 -0.86
CA ALA A 64 4.64 -9.09 0.44
C ALA A 64 4.43 -7.83 1.32
N VAL A 65 5.20 -6.78 1.08
CA VAL A 65 5.17 -5.53 1.85
C VAL A 65 4.42 -4.41 1.13
N LEU A 66 4.61 -4.29 -0.18
CA LEU A 66 4.04 -3.23 -1.01
C LEU A 66 2.65 -3.58 -1.54
N GLY A 67 2.28 -4.87 -1.49
CA GLY A 67 1.08 -5.39 -2.13
C GLY A 67 1.25 -5.61 -3.62
N ALA A 68 0.12 -5.89 -4.28
CA ALA A 68 0.04 -6.19 -5.71
C ALA A 68 0.75 -5.13 -6.56
N ASP A 69 1.52 -5.57 -7.56
CA ASP A 69 2.16 -4.67 -8.52
C ASP A 69 1.24 -4.34 -9.70
N TRP A 70 1.58 -3.32 -10.47
CA TRP A 70 0.81 -2.88 -11.63
C TRP A 70 0.67 -3.97 -12.70
N ASP A 71 1.61 -4.90 -12.76
CA ASP A 71 1.63 -6.03 -13.69
C ASP A 71 1.14 -7.34 -13.05
N SER A 72 0.46 -7.29 -11.90
CA SER A 72 -0.06 -8.51 -11.26
C SER A 72 -1.38 -9.03 -11.87
N GLY A 73 -1.92 -8.31 -12.86
CA GLY A 73 -3.16 -8.65 -13.56
C GLY A 73 -4.41 -8.24 -12.79
N ALA A 74 -5.55 -8.19 -13.49
CA ALA A 74 -6.82 -8.03 -12.78
C ALA A 74 -7.07 -9.30 -11.93
N PRO A 75 -7.51 -9.15 -10.67
CA PRO A 75 -7.97 -10.31 -9.91
C PRO A 75 -9.10 -11.00 -10.69
N ASP A 76 -9.23 -12.32 -10.53
CA ASP A 76 -10.36 -13.11 -11.08
C ASP A 76 -11.70 -12.36 -10.82
N GLU A 77 -12.71 -12.38 -11.71
CA GLU A 77 -13.89 -11.48 -11.62
C GLU A 77 -14.55 -11.44 -10.21
N ARG A 78 -14.49 -12.58 -9.52
CA ARG A 78 -14.96 -12.75 -8.15
C ARG A 78 -14.10 -11.99 -7.12
N LEU A 79 -12.78 -12.04 -7.27
CA LEU A 79 -11.81 -11.27 -6.49
C LEU A 79 -11.80 -9.80 -6.92
N ALA A 80 -12.07 -9.47 -8.18
CA ALA A 80 -12.15 -8.08 -8.66
C ALA A 80 -13.30 -7.34 -7.98
N SER A 81 -14.44 -8.01 -7.78
CA SER A 81 -15.57 -7.47 -7.03
C SER A 81 -15.21 -7.23 -5.56
N GLU A 82 -14.41 -8.11 -4.95
CA GLU A 82 -13.94 -7.97 -3.56
C GLU A 82 -12.92 -6.82 -3.43
N VAL A 83 -11.93 -6.74 -4.32
CA VAL A 83 -10.92 -5.67 -4.34
C VAL A 83 -11.56 -4.30 -4.63
N LEU A 84 -12.48 -4.24 -5.59
CA LEU A 84 -13.20 -3.00 -5.91
C LEU A 84 -14.13 -2.58 -4.75
N ALA A 85 -14.78 -3.55 -4.09
CA ALA A 85 -15.58 -3.27 -2.90
C ALA A 85 -14.71 -2.79 -1.73
N ASP A 86 -13.53 -3.37 -1.52
CA ASP A 86 -12.59 -2.96 -0.49
C ASP A 86 -12.02 -1.56 -0.78
N GLU A 87 -11.65 -1.26 -2.02
CA GLU A 87 -11.13 0.05 -2.41
C GLU A 87 -12.21 1.14 -2.37
N ALA A 88 -13.41 0.85 -2.86
CA ALA A 88 -14.56 1.76 -2.74
C ALA A 88 -14.96 1.97 -1.28
N SER A 89 -14.91 0.92 -0.45
CA SER A 89 -15.15 1.03 0.99
C SER A 89 -14.07 1.88 1.66
N ASN A 90 -12.79 1.67 1.33
CA ASN A 90 -11.70 2.49 1.84
C ASN A 90 -11.83 3.97 1.44
N ALA A 91 -12.18 4.26 0.19
CA ALA A 91 -12.41 5.63 -0.28
C ALA A 91 -13.64 6.28 0.39
N ALA A 92 -14.74 5.54 0.55
CA ALA A 92 -15.91 6.01 1.28
C ALA A 92 -15.59 6.26 2.77
N LEU A 93 -14.85 5.36 3.41
CA LEU A 93 -14.38 5.50 4.78
C LEU A 93 -13.45 6.71 4.93
N ASP A 94 -12.52 6.93 4.00
CA ASP A 94 -11.60 8.08 4.04
C ASP A 94 -12.33 9.41 3.85
N THR A 95 -13.38 9.43 3.01
CA THR A 95 -14.25 10.60 2.84
C THR A 95 -15.03 10.89 4.13
N VAL A 96 -15.64 9.87 4.75
CA VAL A 96 -16.33 10.01 6.05
C VAL A 96 -15.36 10.44 7.15
N ARG A 97 -14.14 9.92 7.14
CA ARG A 97 -13.05 10.28 8.06
C ARG A 97 -12.62 11.73 7.90
N SER A 98 -12.48 12.20 6.67
CA SER A 98 -12.13 13.58 6.33
C SER A 98 -13.19 14.56 6.84
N VAL A 99 -14.47 14.24 6.63
CA VAL A 99 -15.60 15.08 7.08
C VAL A 99 -15.76 15.04 8.62
N SER A 100 -15.54 13.88 9.25
CA SER A 100 -15.68 13.73 10.71
C SER A 100 -14.49 14.27 11.52
N THR A 101 -13.37 14.64 10.88
CA THR A 101 -12.19 15.18 11.59
C THR A 101 -11.87 16.63 11.26
N GLY A 102 -12.61 17.26 10.33
CA GLY A 102 -12.46 18.67 9.97
C GLY A 102 -12.83 19.68 11.07
N TRP A 103 -13.43 19.23 12.17
CA TRP A 103 -13.82 20.08 13.31
C TRP A 103 -12.71 20.29 14.35
N ILE A 104 -11.58 19.59 14.27
CA ILE A 104 -10.53 19.68 15.28
C ILE A 104 -9.69 20.96 15.04
N PRO A 105 -9.81 21.98 15.91
CA PRO A 105 -9.10 23.24 15.71
C PRO A 105 -7.59 23.01 15.76
N PHE A 106 -6.84 23.72 14.91
CA PHE A 106 -5.38 23.70 14.86
C PHE A 106 -4.73 22.32 14.57
N ARG A 107 -5.47 21.37 13.95
CA ARG A 107 -4.97 20.03 13.57
C ARG A 107 -3.58 20.03 12.92
N GLY A 108 -3.30 20.97 12.01
CA GLY A 108 -1.98 21.08 11.38
C GLY A 108 -0.84 21.36 12.37
N LEU A 109 -1.05 22.26 13.33
CA LEU A 109 -0.08 22.58 14.38
C LEU A 109 0.09 21.42 15.36
N VAL A 110 -1.01 20.73 15.69
CA VAL A 110 -0.96 19.53 16.55
C VAL A 110 -0.20 18.40 15.88
N ARG A 111 -0.46 18.11 14.60
CA ARG A 111 0.27 17.09 13.82
C ARG A 111 1.76 17.37 13.70
N GLN A 112 2.12 18.65 13.57
CA GLN A 112 3.52 19.08 13.57
C GLN A 112 4.16 18.89 14.95
N ALA A 113 3.45 19.24 16.03
CA ALA A 113 3.91 19.07 17.40
C ALA A 113 4.03 17.60 17.82
N THR A 114 3.11 16.72 17.37
CA THR A 114 3.15 15.27 17.67
C THR A 114 4.09 14.50 16.76
N GLY A 115 4.69 15.15 15.75
CA GLY A 115 5.59 14.54 14.78
C GLY A 115 4.91 13.60 13.78
N ALA A 116 3.57 13.58 13.74
CA ALA A 116 2.76 12.75 12.84
C ALA A 116 3.13 12.98 11.38
N GLU A 117 3.31 14.25 10.99
CA GLU A 117 3.71 14.63 9.62
C GLU A 117 5.09 14.09 9.25
N SER A 118 6.06 14.12 10.18
CA SER A 118 7.41 13.61 9.92
C SER A 118 7.43 12.08 9.74
N HIS A 119 6.58 11.37 10.50
CA HIS A 119 6.45 9.92 10.40
C HIS A 119 5.78 9.50 9.10
N GLU A 120 4.69 10.18 8.73
CA GLU A 120 4.00 9.96 7.46
C GLU A 120 4.93 10.20 6.25
N LYS A 121 5.75 11.27 6.30
CA LYS A 121 6.78 11.51 5.26
C LYS A 121 7.77 10.35 5.15
N LYS A 122 8.28 9.83 6.27
CA LYS A 122 9.20 8.69 6.29
C LYS A 122 8.54 7.41 5.76
N TYR A 123 7.29 7.16 6.16
CA TYR A 123 6.50 6.02 5.69
C TYR A 123 6.33 6.09 4.16
N ASN A 124 5.84 7.22 3.64
CA ASN A 124 5.62 7.42 2.21
C ASN A 124 6.94 7.34 1.42
N GLN A 125 8.04 7.85 1.98
CA GLN A 125 9.36 7.76 1.37
C GLN A 125 9.85 6.31 1.28
N ALA A 126 9.71 5.51 2.34
CA ALA A 126 10.10 4.10 2.34
C ALA A 126 9.30 3.29 1.31
N PHE A 127 7.98 3.49 1.24
CA PHE A 127 7.14 2.85 0.21
C PHE A 127 7.53 3.26 -1.21
N LYS A 128 7.81 4.55 -1.42
CA LYS A 128 8.28 5.04 -2.72
C LYS A 128 9.60 4.38 -3.14
N ILE A 129 10.56 4.27 -2.23
CA ILE A 129 11.85 3.61 -2.49
C ILE A 129 11.64 2.13 -2.81
N GLY A 130 10.79 1.43 -2.04
CA GLY A 130 10.45 0.03 -2.28
C GLY A 130 9.81 -0.19 -3.65
N ALA A 131 8.82 0.62 -4.02
CA ALA A 131 8.16 0.54 -5.32
C ALA A 131 9.15 0.78 -6.48
N GLN A 132 10.03 1.77 -6.35
CA GLN A 132 11.09 2.03 -7.32
C GLN A 132 12.10 0.89 -7.40
N ARG A 133 12.44 0.26 -6.26
CA ARG A 133 13.32 -0.91 -6.21
C ARG A 133 12.72 -2.08 -6.97
N ARG A 134 11.44 -2.38 -6.74
CA ARG A 134 10.71 -3.44 -7.45
C ARG A 134 10.73 -3.22 -8.96
N ALA A 135 10.42 -2.00 -9.41
CA ALA A 135 10.46 -1.65 -10.82
C ALA A 135 11.87 -1.80 -11.44
N TYR A 136 12.91 -1.36 -10.73
CA TYR A 136 14.29 -1.52 -11.17
C TYR A 136 14.69 -2.99 -11.31
N LEU A 137 14.35 -3.82 -10.32
CA LEU A 137 14.62 -5.26 -10.32
C LEU A 137 13.94 -5.98 -11.48
N LYS A 138 12.65 -5.70 -11.71
CA LYS A 138 11.92 -6.26 -12.86
C LYS A 138 12.52 -5.82 -14.19
N GLY A 139 12.87 -4.54 -14.35
CA GLY A 139 13.53 -4.05 -15.56
C GLY A 139 14.88 -4.71 -15.81
N TYR A 140 15.66 -4.96 -14.75
CA TYR A 140 16.92 -5.68 -14.86
C TYR A 140 16.73 -7.16 -15.21
N GLY A 141 15.79 -7.84 -14.54
CA GLY A 141 15.48 -9.24 -14.84
C GLY A 141 14.88 -9.43 -16.23
N GLN A 142 14.13 -8.44 -16.77
CA GLN A 142 13.72 -8.42 -18.17
C GLN A 142 14.93 -8.43 -19.11
N ALA A 143 15.95 -7.59 -18.84
CA ALA A 143 17.17 -7.56 -19.65
C ALA A 143 17.96 -8.88 -19.60
N LEU A 144 17.85 -9.62 -18.50
CA LEU A 144 18.41 -10.96 -18.34
C LEU A 144 17.55 -12.08 -18.95
N GLY A 145 16.31 -11.79 -19.36
CA GLY A 145 15.36 -12.81 -19.81
C GLY A 145 14.85 -13.72 -18.69
N CYS A 146 14.74 -13.21 -17.47
CA CYS A 146 14.25 -13.95 -16.32
C CYS A 146 12.76 -14.31 -16.43
N PRO A 147 12.31 -15.44 -15.85
CA PRO A 147 10.88 -15.74 -15.75
C PRO A 147 10.17 -14.80 -14.76
N LEU A 148 8.83 -14.79 -14.80
CA LEU A 148 8.02 -14.14 -13.76
C LEU A 148 8.32 -14.75 -12.37
N PRO A 149 8.28 -13.98 -11.27
CA PRO A 149 7.93 -12.55 -11.18
C PRO A 149 9.13 -11.59 -11.38
N ALA A 150 10.31 -12.10 -11.76
CA ALA A 150 11.54 -11.32 -11.88
C ALA A 150 11.60 -10.40 -13.12
N GLN A 151 10.51 -10.24 -13.86
CA GLN A 151 10.38 -9.34 -15.00
C GLN A 151 8.95 -8.78 -15.05
N PRO A 152 8.69 -7.71 -15.82
CA PRO A 152 7.34 -7.20 -16.01
C PRO A 152 6.44 -8.24 -16.70
N ASP A 153 5.23 -8.44 -16.18
CA ASP A 153 4.20 -9.16 -16.91
C ASP A 153 3.47 -8.22 -17.88
N PHE A 154 3.96 -8.17 -19.13
CA PHE A 154 3.33 -7.35 -20.16
C PHE A 154 1.91 -7.80 -20.52
N LYS A 155 1.55 -9.08 -20.32
CA LYS A 155 0.19 -9.56 -20.59
C LYS A 155 -0.80 -8.97 -19.58
N ALA A 156 -0.42 -8.94 -18.32
CA ALA A 156 -1.20 -8.29 -17.27
C ALA A 156 -1.37 -6.79 -17.52
N LEU A 157 -0.31 -6.11 -17.95
CA LEU A 157 -0.35 -4.68 -18.27
C LEU A 157 -1.26 -4.34 -19.46
N GLU A 158 -1.40 -5.25 -20.44
CA GLU A 158 -2.35 -5.07 -21.55
C GLU A 158 -3.81 -5.09 -21.08
N GLN A 159 -4.12 -5.81 -19.99
CA GLN A 159 -5.47 -5.89 -19.42
C GLN A 159 -5.88 -4.61 -18.66
N LEU A 160 -4.95 -3.70 -18.40
CA LEU A 160 -5.21 -2.41 -17.75
C LEU A 160 -5.59 -1.29 -18.73
N LYS A 161 -5.53 -1.54 -20.05
CA LYS A 161 -5.90 -0.58 -21.10
C LYS A 161 -7.39 -0.66 -21.43
#